data_AF-A0A3R7PZ26-F1
#
_entry.id   AF-A0A3R7PZ26-F1
#
_cell.length_a   1.000
_cell.length_b   1.000
_cell.length_c   1.000
_cell.angle_alpha   90.00
_cell.angle_beta   90.00
_cell.angle_gamma   90.00
#
_symmetry.space_group_name_H-M   'P 1'
#
loop_
_entity.id
_entity.type
_entity.pdbx_description
1 polymer ?
#
loop_
_entity_poly.entity_id
_entity_poly.type
_entity_poly.pdbx_seq_one_letter_code
_entity_poly.pdbx_strand_id
1 'polypeptide(L)'
;MAPQEDGTKVPLTDNECPEAKFTQSDPPNGDARIDMGTVPAFSGLTKEELMKYSDDPFWVRLRWALFIIFWLGWVAMLVVAIVIIIQAPRCAPQEKLEWVQESAILQYDVVNGVDADSSGDVNPNDVVEMAKVLGMTSVYLEDLISPLDFEKESAAYDSEEIKNILAVAKENNLNVITDFVPSQVSADNSWFKNDSYKDFFIPNSGGEFNFSNPDLISALTDVLRDVWVSKGVKAFLMANADTQELRDARDTINAALKDEVDGAVVSNVTDMSNELVSGFNAEMFKAFLDGHVSDWTYYKYNPKVAESKITPEMVRLVTMSLFLVPGTPILSGVDKDYLASQKEEIKQLSDIRMKESIKIGTMTFVNSTEEDVVAFARVLKGTPGYAVAVNMNSVNNATIDFTTIKGVDASGDVSLEANYQEDPADKSPRGKQSLSSVHLGPYEGIVVQFVPSL
;
A
#
# COMPACT_ATOMS: atom_id res chain seq x y z
N MET A 1 21.44 -7.38 56.39
CA MET A 1 20.77 -6.73 57.53
C MET A 1 21.86 -6.35 58.51
N ALA A 2 22.31 -5.10 58.46
CA ALA A 2 23.25 -4.48 59.38
C ALA A 2 22.70 -3.07 59.66
N PRO A 3 22.66 -2.60 60.91
CA PRO A 3 22.09 -1.30 61.21
C PRO A 3 23.07 -0.20 60.83
N GLN A 4 22.65 0.72 59.97
CA GLN A 4 23.33 1.99 59.75
C GLN A 4 22.90 2.98 60.84
N GLU A 5 23.90 3.63 61.42
CA GLU A 5 23.83 4.55 62.55
C GLU A 5 22.88 5.73 62.29
N ASP A 6 21.92 5.91 63.21
CA ASP A 6 21.10 7.11 63.31
C ASP A 6 21.92 8.22 63.97
N GLY A 7 22.35 9.18 63.16
CA GLY A 7 23.18 10.31 63.57
C GLY A 7 22.40 11.61 63.59
N THR A 8 21.34 11.71 64.40
CA THR A 8 20.66 13.00 64.63
C THR A 8 20.98 13.51 66.04
N LYS A 9 21.98 14.41 66.12
CA LYS A 9 22.29 15.16 67.34
C LYS A 9 21.10 16.04 67.71
N VAL A 10 20.46 15.72 68.82
CA VAL A 10 19.42 16.56 69.44
C VAL A 10 20.11 17.69 70.21
N PRO A 11 19.80 18.98 69.97
CA PRO A 11 20.22 20.04 70.86
C PRO A 11 19.34 19.98 72.12
N LEU A 12 20.00 19.88 73.27
CA LEU A 12 19.39 20.08 74.59
C LEU A 12 18.93 21.53 74.69
N THR A 13 17.63 21.76 74.69
CA THR A 13 17.04 22.97 75.28
C THR A 13 16.31 22.57 76.55
N ASP A 14 16.77 23.15 77.65
CA ASP A 14 16.30 22.95 79.00
C ASP A 14 14.83 23.34 79.17
N ASN A 15 14.18 22.65 80.11
CA ASN A 15 12.86 22.89 80.70
C ASN A 15 11.67 22.24 79.99
N GLU A 16 11.54 20.93 80.18
CA GLU A 16 10.36 20.31 80.81
C GLU A 16 10.59 18.79 80.90
N CYS A 17 10.84 18.27 82.11
CA CYS A 17 10.81 16.83 82.36
C CYS A 17 9.34 16.38 82.43
N PRO A 18 8.86 15.45 81.59
CA PRO A 18 7.52 14.92 81.73
C PRO A 18 7.43 14.05 82.99
N GLU A 19 6.42 14.33 83.81
CA GLU A 19 6.12 13.62 85.04
C GLU A 19 5.66 12.19 84.74
N ALA A 20 6.42 11.18 85.16
CA ALA A 20 6.02 9.78 85.03
C ALA A 20 5.01 9.41 86.12
N LYS A 21 3.75 9.14 85.73
CA LYS A 21 2.77 8.51 86.64
C LYS A 21 2.96 7.01 86.66
N PHE A 22 3.44 6.49 87.79
CA PHE A 22 3.51 5.05 88.06
C PHE A 22 2.14 4.53 88.51
N THR A 23 1.52 3.66 87.74
CA THR A 23 0.41 2.84 88.23
C THR A 23 0.96 1.51 88.75
N GLN A 24 0.78 1.24 90.04
CA GLN A 24 1.15 -0.04 90.65
C GLN A 24 0.15 -1.13 90.26
N SER A 25 0.65 -2.31 89.91
CA SER A 25 -0.10 -3.56 89.85
C SER A 25 0.62 -4.62 90.69
N ASP A 26 -0.03 -5.12 91.75
CA ASP A 26 0.35 -6.36 92.44
C ASP A 26 -0.32 -7.56 91.72
N PRO A 27 0.28 -8.77 91.67
CA PRO A 27 1.41 -9.28 92.46
C PRO A 27 2.80 -9.00 91.85
N PRO A 28 3.90 -9.17 92.62
CA PRO A 28 5.21 -8.61 92.30
C PRO A 28 5.98 -9.53 91.35
N ASN A 29 5.87 -9.29 90.06
CA ASN A 29 6.85 -9.78 89.09
C ASN A 29 7.12 -8.69 88.05
N GLY A 30 8.16 -7.90 88.32
CA GLY A 30 9.18 -7.46 87.35
C GLY A 30 8.83 -6.54 86.17
N ASP A 31 7.58 -6.44 85.72
CA ASP A 31 7.25 -5.71 84.49
C ASP A 31 6.34 -4.51 84.78
N ALA A 32 6.96 -3.38 85.12
CA ALA A 32 6.30 -2.09 84.97
C ALA A 32 6.18 -1.77 83.48
N ARG A 33 4.99 -1.91 82.90
CA ARG A 33 4.71 -1.42 81.55
C ARG A 33 4.68 0.11 81.58
N ILE A 34 5.74 0.73 81.07
CA ILE A 34 5.77 2.15 80.79
C ILE A 34 5.14 2.34 79.41
N ASP A 35 3.85 2.68 79.37
CA ASP A 35 3.26 3.27 78.17
C ASP A 35 3.84 4.69 78.03
N MET A 36 4.98 4.79 77.34
CA MET A 36 5.41 6.06 76.76
C MET A 36 4.40 6.37 75.66
N GLY A 37 3.47 7.29 75.95
CA GLY A 37 2.55 7.80 74.95
C GLY A 37 3.31 8.09 73.66
N THR A 38 2.82 7.54 72.56
CA THR A 38 3.39 7.68 71.23
C THR A 38 3.70 9.15 71.01
N VAL A 39 4.98 9.51 70.97
CA VAL A 39 5.42 10.85 70.58
C VAL A 39 4.72 11.17 69.26
N PRO A 40 4.00 12.30 69.15
CA PRO A 40 3.39 12.64 67.87
C PRO A 40 4.53 12.75 66.87
N ALA A 41 4.55 11.82 65.90
CA ALA A 41 5.38 11.96 64.72
C ALA A 41 5.12 13.36 64.16
N PHE A 42 6.17 14.10 63.80
CA PHE A 42 6.13 15.49 63.35
C PHE A 42 5.10 15.67 62.21
N SER A 43 3.84 15.88 62.60
CA SER A 43 2.76 16.30 61.74
C SER A 43 3.03 17.77 61.53
N GLY A 44 3.21 18.19 60.26
CA GLY A 44 3.72 19.52 59.91
C GLY A 44 3.04 20.68 60.65
N LEU A 45 3.69 21.84 60.64
CA LEU A 45 3.25 23.03 61.38
C LEU A 45 1.75 23.30 61.22
N THR A 46 1.09 23.57 62.35
CA THR A 46 -0.31 24.01 62.37
C THR A 46 -0.46 25.35 61.63
N LYS A 47 -1.65 25.64 61.09
CA LYS A 47 -1.89 26.81 60.24
C LYS A 47 -1.46 28.11 60.93
N GLU A 48 -1.69 28.20 62.23
CA GLU A 48 -1.38 29.37 63.05
C GLU A 48 0.13 29.58 63.22
N GLU A 49 0.90 28.50 63.35
CA GLU A 49 2.36 28.53 63.48
C GLU A 49 3.05 28.79 62.13
N LEU A 50 2.49 28.26 61.04
CA LEU A 50 3.00 28.48 59.68
C LEU A 50 2.76 29.93 59.21
N MET A 51 1.59 30.51 59.51
CA MET A 51 1.26 31.89 59.11
C MET A 51 2.19 32.93 59.74
N LYS A 52 2.78 32.63 60.90
CA LYS A 52 3.75 33.51 61.57
C LYS A 52 5.08 33.66 60.80
N TYR A 53 5.52 32.61 60.10
CA TYR A 53 6.76 32.59 59.33
C TYR A 53 6.54 32.66 57.80
N SER A 54 5.29 32.53 57.33
CA SER A 54 4.92 32.60 55.92
C SER A 54 5.20 33.97 55.28
N ASP A 55 5.10 35.05 56.07
CA ASP A 55 5.26 36.43 55.60
C ASP A 55 6.68 36.98 55.81
N ASP A 56 7.63 36.13 56.18
CA ASP A 56 9.03 36.53 56.29
C ASP A 56 9.55 37.06 54.95
N PRO A 57 10.30 38.19 54.93
CA PRO A 57 10.76 38.83 53.69
C PRO A 57 11.56 37.90 52.76
N PHE A 58 12.23 36.88 53.32
CA PHE A 58 12.94 35.87 52.56
C PHE A 58 11.99 34.91 51.82
N TRP A 59 10.99 34.34 52.52
CA TRP A 59 10.04 33.38 51.94
C TRP A 59 9.09 34.03 50.94
N VAL A 60 8.71 35.29 51.17
CA VAL A 60 7.94 36.08 50.20
C VAL A 60 8.75 36.30 48.93
N ARG A 61 10.02 36.71 49.03
CA ARG A 61 10.91 36.89 47.86
C ARG A 61 11.16 35.58 47.13
N LEU A 62 11.34 34.47 47.84
CA LEU A 62 11.54 33.14 47.25
C LEU A 62 10.28 32.67 46.51
N ARG A 63 9.08 32.84 47.10
CA ARG A 63 7.81 32.51 46.44
C ARG A 63 7.63 33.30 45.15
N TRP A 64 7.88 34.62 45.19
CA TRP A 64 7.83 35.46 43.99
C TRP A 64 8.89 35.06 42.96
N ALA A 65 10.12 34.74 43.38
CA ALA A 65 11.16 34.26 42.48
C ALA A 65 10.78 32.94 41.79
N LEU A 66 10.29 31.95 42.55
CA LEU A 66 9.82 30.67 42.00
C LEU A 66 8.61 30.85 41.07
N PHE A 67 7.68 31.75 41.42
CA PHE A 67 6.53 32.07 40.58
C PHE A 67 6.95 32.70 39.25
N ILE A 68 7.88 33.67 39.29
CA ILE A 68 8.43 34.30 38.08
C ILE A 68 9.18 33.26 37.22
N ILE A 69 10.02 32.42 37.83
CA ILE A 69 10.75 31.36 37.10
C ILE A 69 9.77 30.37 36.47
N PHE A 70 8.71 29.98 37.18
CA PHE A 70 7.67 29.09 36.66
C PHE A 70 7.00 29.69 35.42
N TRP A 71 6.58 30.96 35.47
CA TRP A 71 5.97 31.62 34.31
C TRP A 71 6.95 31.82 33.16
N LEU A 72 8.22 32.16 33.43
CA LEU A 72 9.25 32.24 32.40
C LEU A 72 9.50 30.88 31.74
N GLY A 73 9.58 29.80 32.53
CA GLY A 73 9.72 28.44 32.02
C GLY A 73 8.50 28.00 31.20
N TRP A 74 7.29 28.33 31.66
CA TRP A 74 6.06 28.06 30.93
C TRP A 74 6.02 28.78 29.59
N VAL A 75 6.35 30.08 29.56
CA VAL A 75 6.43 30.87 28.32
C VAL A 75 7.53 30.32 27.40
N ALA A 76 8.70 29.98 27.95
CA ALA A 76 9.79 29.39 27.18
C ALA A 76 9.38 28.05 26.54
N MET A 77 8.72 27.17 27.28
CA MET A 77 8.20 25.90 26.77
C MET A 77 7.17 26.12 25.66
N LEU A 78 6.26 27.10 25.82
CA LEU A 78 5.29 27.47 24.79
C LEU A 78 5.98 27.95 23.51
N VAL A 79 6.97 28.83 23.63
CA VAL A 79 7.73 29.36 22.48
C VAL A 79 8.48 28.22 21.78
N VAL A 80 9.14 27.32 22.52
CA VAL A 80 9.83 26.16 21.94
C VAL A 80 8.86 25.26 21.18
N ALA A 81 7.68 24.98 21.73
CA ALA A 81 6.67 24.17 21.04
C ALA A 81 6.21 24.81 19.72
N ILE A 82 5.95 26.12 19.72
CA ILE A 82 5.57 26.87 18.50
C ILE A 82 6.71 26.85 17.48
N VAL A 83 7.95 27.03 17.92
CA VAL A 83 9.14 27.01 17.05
C VAL A 83 9.30 25.64 16.38
N ILE A 84 9.12 24.54 17.11
CA ILE A 84 9.17 23.18 16.54
C ILE A 84 8.11 23.02 15.45
N ILE A 85 6.88 23.48 15.67
CA ILE A 85 5.79 23.38 14.68
C ILE A 85 6.11 24.19 13.42
N ILE A 86 6.69 25.39 13.57
CA ILE A 86 7.05 26.25 12.42
C ILE A 86 8.24 25.68 11.64
N GLN A 87 9.22 25.10 12.34
CA GLN A 87 10.41 24.51 11.71
C GLN A 87 10.16 23.12 11.15
N ALA A 88 9.16 22.39 11.66
CA ALA A 88 8.77 21.11 11.12
C ALA A 88 8.33 21.32 9.65
N PRO A 89 9.03 20.71 8.68
CA PRO A 89 8.65 20.84 7.29
C PRO A 89 7.24 20.30 7.13
N ARG A 90 6.40 21.00 6.34
CA ARG A 90 5.09 20.45 5.96
C ARG A 90 5.34 19.13 5.24
N CYS A 91 4.63 18.07 5.65
CA CYS A 91 4.60 16.85 4.87
C CYS A 91 4.14 17.23 3.46
N ALA A 92 4.92 16.82 2.44
CA ALA A 92 4.45 16.94 1.07
C ALA A 92 3.10 16.20 0.98
N PRO A 93 2.05 16.81 0.41
CA PRO A 93 0.82 16.08 0.15
C PRO A 93 1.19 14.88 -0.71
N GLN A 94 0.90 13.68 -0.21
CA GLN A 94 1.13 12.44 -0.95
C GLN A 94 0.36 12.56 -2.27
N GLU A 95 1.02 12.23 -3.37
CA GLU A 95 0.35 12.05 -4.65
C GLU A 95 -0.72 10.97 -4.46
N LYS A 96 -1.99 11.34 -4.60
CA LYS A 96 -3.09 10.40 -4.44
C LYS A 96 -3.18 9.62 -5.74
N LEU A 97 -2.75 8.36 -5.69
CA LEU A 97 -3.09 7.42 -6.74
C LEU A 97 -4.60 7.28 -6.83
N GLU A 98 -5.09 7.08 -8.04
CA GLU A 98 -6.46 6.64 -8.24
C GLU A 98 -6.62 5.22 -7.69
N TRP A 99 -7.82 4.86 -7.24
CA TRP A 99 -8.07 3.53 -6.65
C TRP A 99 -7.69 2.38 -7.61
N VAL A 100 -7.83 2.61 -8.93
CA VAL A 100 -7.49 1.65 -10.01
C VAL A 100 -5.98 1.46 -10.19
N GLN A 101 -5.16 2.35 -9.63
CA GLN A 101 -3.70 2.32 -9.67
C GLN A 101 -3.08 1.66 -8.43
N GLU A 102 -3.88 1.45 -7.39
CA GLU A 102 -3.37 0.98 -6.10
C GLU A 102 -3.03 -0.51 -6.05
N SER A 103 -3.89 -1.35 -6.64
CA SER A 103 -3.81 -2.82 -6.56
C SER A 103 -3.50 -3.46 -7.90
N ALA A 104 -2.97 -4.69 -7.87
CA ALA A 104 -3.02 -5.55 -9.05
C ALA A 104 -4.47 -5.84 -9.45
N ILE A 105 -4.67 -6.14 -10.74
CA ILE A 105 -5.97 -6.45 -11.34
C ILE A 105 -5.93 -7.91 -11.83
N LEU A 106 -6.94 -8.70 -11.45
CA LEU A 106 -7.13 -10.05 -11.95
C LEU A 106 -8.05 -10.00 -13.17
N GLN A 107 -7.61 -10.46 -14.34
CA GLN A 107 -8.53 -10.74 -15.43
C GLN A 107 -9.24 -12.06 -15.17
N TYR A 108 -10.57 -12.02 -15.14
CA TYR A 108 -11.42 -13.21 -15.02
C TYR A 108 -12.07 -13.54 -16.36
N ASP A 109 -11.91 -14.78 -16.81
CA ASP A 109 -12.60 -15.30 -17.99
C ASP A 109 -13.95 -15.87 -17.55
N VAL A 110 -15.04 -15.23 -17.99
CA VAL A 110 -16.40 -15.67 -17.66
C VAL A 110 -16.75 -16.99 -18.34
N VAL A 111 -16.24 -17.26 -19.56
CA VAL A 111 -16.55 -18.49 -20.30
C VAL A 111 -15.76 -19.67 -19.75
N ASN A 112 -14.48 -19.47 -19.47
CA ASN A 112 -13.58 -20.50 -18.94
C ASN A 112 -13.22 -20.21 -17.49
N GLY A 113 -14.23 -19.98 -16.65
CA GLY A 113 -14.03 -19.72 -15.23
C GLY A 113 -13.29 -20.86 -14.53
N VAL A 114 -12.63 -20.52 -13.42
CA VAL A 114 -11.85 -21.47 -12.62
C VAL A 114 -12.62 -21.77 -11.34
N ASP A 115 -12.93 -23.04 -11.11
CA ASP A 115 -13.42 -23.57 -9.83
C ASP A 115 -12.33 -23.39 -8.75
N ALA A 116 -12.44 -22.29 -8.02
CA ALA A 116 -11.45 -21.80 -7.07
C ALA A 116 -11.76 -22.28 -5.64
N ASP A 117 -13.04 -22.47 -5.31
CA ASP A 117 -13.48 -23.02 -4.03
C ASP A 117 -13.42 -24.57 -3.98
N SER A 118 -13.08 -25.22 -5.10
CA SER A 118 -13.03 -26.67 -5.24
C SER A 118 -14.38 -27.35 -4.99
N SER A 119 -15.50 -26.65 -5.25
CA SER A 119 -16.86 -27.21 -5.19
C SER A 119 -17.10 -28.27 -6.26
N GLY A 120 -16.31 -28.25 -7.34
CA GLY A 120 -16.44 -29.13 -8.50
C GLY A 120 -17.31 -28.56 -9.62
N ASP A 121 -17.77 -27.31 -9.50
CA ASP A 121 -18.48 -26.54 -10.51
C ASP A 121 -18.05 -25.07 -10.49
N VAL A 122 -18.01 -24.43 -11.66
CA VAL A 122 -17.69 -23.01 -11.75
C VAL A 122 -18.91 -22.20 -11.33
N ASN A 123 -18.74 -21.31 -10.36
CA ASN A 123 -19.79 -20.48 -9.81
C ASN A 123 -19.37 -19.00 -9.71
N PRO A 124 -20.32 -18.05 -9.64
CA PRO A 124 -19.98 -16.62 -9.56
C PRO A 124 -19.12 -16.21 -8.34
N ASN A 125 -19.09 -17.02 -7.27
CA ASN A 125 -18.24 -16.73 -6.10
C ASN A 125 -16.77 -17.04 -6.36
N ASP A 126 -16.43 -17.85 -7.36
CA ASP A 126 -15.06 -18.16 -7.72
C ASP A 126 -14.24 -16.91 -8.06
N VAL A 127 -14.88 -15.90 -8.66
CA VAL A 127 -14.26 -14.60 -8.95
C VAL A 127 -13.72 -13.95 -7.67
N VAL A 128 -14.54 -13.96 -6.62
CA VAL A 128 -14.20 -13.36 -5.33
C VAL A 128 -13.16 -14.21 -4.61
N GLU A 129 -13.30 -15.53 -4.64
CA GLU A 129 -12.35 -16.42 -3.99
C GLU A 129 -10.97 -16.34 -4.66
N MET A 130 -10.89 -16.30 -5.99
CA MET A 130 -9.63 -16.08 -6.71
C MET A 130 -8.99 -14.74 -6.35
N ALA A 131 -9.77 -13.65 -6.41
CA ALA A 131 -9.25 -12.33 -6.05
C ALA A 131 -8.70 -12.32 -4.61
N LYS A 132 -9.42 -12.94 -3.68
CA LYS A 132 -9.01 -13.03 -2.27
C LYS A 132 -7.77 -13.91 -2.06
N VAL A 133 -7.71 -15.08 -2.71
CA VAL A 133 -6.56 -16.00 -2.65
C VAL A 133 -5.31 -15.33 -3.21
N LEU A 134 -5.44 -14.52 -4.26
CA LEU A 134 -4.33 -13.78 -4.88
C LEU A 134 -4.03 -12.42 -4.22
N GLY A 135 -4.85 -11.99 -3.26
CA GLY A 135 -4.70 -10.70 -2.58
C GLY A 135 -5.04 -9.47 -3.44
N MET A 136 -5.89 -9.63 -4.45
CA MET A 136 -6.30 -8.56 -5.37
C MET A 136 -7.67 -7.99 -4.96
N THR A 137 -7.86 -6.68 -5.16
CA THR A 137 -9.13 -5.98 -4.86
C THR A 137 -9.91 -5.58 -6.11
N SER A 138 -9.34 -5.83 -7.29
CA SER A 138 -9.90 -5.41 -8.57
C SER A 138 -9.89 -6.57 -9.55
N VAL A 139 -11.00 -6.73 -10.28
CA VAL A 139 -11.17 -7.73 -11.33
C VAL A 139 -11.50 -7.04 -12.65
N TYR A 140 -10.85 -7.50 -13.71
CA TYR A 140 -11.10 -7.11 -15.08
C TYR A 140 -11.94 -8.17 -15.79
N LEU A 141 -13.09 -7.76 -16.31
CA LEU A 141 -13.96 -8.54 -17.19
C LEU A 141 -13.78 -8.02 -18.60
N GLU A 142 -13.09 -8.80 -19.43
CA GLU A 142 -12.88 -8.49 -20.85
C GLU A 142 -14.19 -8.63 -21.63
N ASP A 143 -14.35 -7.83 -22.69
CA ASP A 143 -15.47 -7.82 -23.62
C ASP A 143 -16.87 -7.78 -22.97
N LEU A 144 -17.03 -7.16 -21.79
CA LEU A 144 -18.34 -7.15 -21.10
C LEU A 144 -19.36 -6.28 -21.86
N ILE A 145 -18.88 -5.15 -22.37
CA ILE A 145 -19.66 -4.20 -23.14
C ILE A 145 -19.67 -4.66 -24.59
N SER A 146 -20.84 -4.67 -25.24
CA SER A 146 -20.88 -4.99 -26.66
C SER A 146 -20.10 -3.93 -27.46
N PRO A 147 -19.13 -4.31 -28.31
CA PRO A 147 -18.39 -3.35 -29.12
C PRO A 147 -19.27 -2.60 -30.12
N LEU A 148 -20.43 -3.17 -30.46
CA LEU A 148 -21.36 -2.64 -31.45
C LEU A 148 -22.51 -1.82 -30.86
N ASP A 149 -22.74 -1.93 -29.54
CA ASP A 149 -23.83 -1.28 -28.82
C ASP A 149 -23.49 -1.14 -27.33
N PHE A 150 -22.96 0.03 -26.95
CA PHE A 150 -22.47 0.31 -25.61
C PHE A 150 -23.56 0.28 -24.52
N GLU A 151 -24.84 0.25 -24.88
CA GLU A 151 -25.95 0.09 -23.92
C GLU A 151 -26.19 -1.38 -23.54
N LYS A 152 -25.58 -2.34 -24.26
CA LYS A 152 -25.85 -3.77 -24.12
C LYS A 152 -24.64 -4.56 -23.67
N GLU A 153 -24.93 -5.64 -22.96
CA GLU A 153 -23.99 -6.71 -22.66
C GLU A 153 -23.56 -7.41 -23.95
N SER A 154 -22.29 -7.84 -23.97
CA SER A 154 -21.75 -8.61 -25.09
C SER A 154 -22.48 -9.94 -25.25
N ALA A 155 -22.71 -10.33 -26.51
CA ALA A 155 -23.32 -11.61 -26.85
C ALA A 155 -22.39 -12.81 -26.59
N ALA A 156 -21.13 -12.56 -26.20
CA ALA A 156 -20.18 -13.59 -25.81
C ALA A 156 -20.56 -14.28 -24.49
N TYR A 157 -21.40 -13.63 -23.67
CA TYR A 157 -21.69 -14.06 -22.31
C TYR A 157 -23.19 -14.25 -22.09
N ASP A 158 -23.53 -15.08 -21.10
CA ASP A 158 -24.90 -15.16 -20.61
C ASP A 158 -25.22 -13.98 -19.69
N SER A 159 -26.35 -13.31 -19.95
CA SER A 159 -26.77 -12.12 -19.20
C SER A 159 -27.12 -12.41 -17.74
N GLU A 160 -27.57 -13.62 -17.42
CA GLU A 160 -27.87 -13.99 -16.03
C GLU A 160 -26.58 -14.23 -15.25
N GLU A 161 -25.63 -14.92 -15.86
CA GLU A 161 -24.29 -15.14 -15.31
C GLU A 161 -23.56 -13.84 -14.99
N ILE A 162 -23.49 -12.89 -15.94
CA ILE A 162 -22.88 -11.57 -15.71
C ILE A 162 -23.52 -10.86 -14.53
N LYS A 163 -24.86 -10.83 -14.47
CA LYS A 163 -25.57 -10.13 -13.38
C LYS A 163 -25.23 -10.73 -12.02
N ASN A 164 -25.11 -12.05 -11.95
CA ASN A 164 -24.74 -12.74 -10.72
C ASN A 164 -23.29 -12.43 -10.33
N ILE A 165 -22.35 -12.44 -11.28
CA ILE A 165 -20.94 -12.06 -11.03
C ILE A 165 -20.84 -10.63 -10.53
N LEU A 166 -21.51 -9.68 -11.18
CA LEU A 166 -21.50 -8.27 -10.77
C LEU A 166 -22.13 -8.06 -9.39
N ALA A 167 -23.20 -8.79 -9.06
CA ALA A 167 -23.82 -8.75 -7.75
C ALA A 167 -22.88 -9.27 -6.66
N VAL A 168 -22.27 -10.43 -6.87
CA VAL A 168 -21.33 -11.05 -5.93
C VAL A 168 -20.07 -10.18 -5.74
N ALA A 169 -19.54 -9.60 -6.82
CA ALA A 169 -18.43 -8.66 -6.74
C ALA A 169 -18.78 -7.41 -5.91
N LYS A 170 -19.98 -6.84 -6.12
CA LYS A 170 -20.47 -5.67 -5.37
C LYS A 170 -20.65 -5.98 -3.89
N GLU A 171 -21.23 -7.14 -3.55
CA GLU A 171 -21.43 -7.57 -2.16
C GLU A 171 -20.10 -7.75 -1.40
N ASN A 172 -19.04 -8.17 -2.11
CA ASN A 172 -17.71 -8.40 -1.55
C ASN A 172 -16.75 -7.21 -1.69
N ASN A 173 -17.24 -6.03 -2.10
CA ASN A 173 -16.44 -4.82 -2.33
C ASN A 173 -15.30 -5.00 -3.35
N LEU A 174 -15.47 -5.89 -4.32
CA LEU A 174 -14.53 -6.08 -5.41
C LEU A 174 -14.75 -5.02 -6.48
N ASN A 175 -13.69 -4.35 -6.92
CA ASN A 175 -13.79 -3.35 -7.96
C ASN A 175 -13.85 -4.03 -9.32
N VAL A 176 -14.96 -3.89 -10.04
CA VAL A 176 -15.09 -4.43 -11.39
C VAL A 176 -14.63 -3.40 -12.41
N ILE A 177 -13.78 -3.85 -13.33
CA ILE A 177 -13.22 -3.09 -14.43
C ILE A 177 -13.61 -3.81 -15.71
N THR A 178 -13.92 -3.07 -16.76
CA THR A 178 -14.18 -3.65 -18.08
C THR A 178 -13.54 -2.83 -19.19
N ASP A 179 -13.57 -3.31 -20.41
CA ASP A 179 -13.07 -2.60 -21.58
C ASP A 179 -14.09 -1.57 -22.08
N PHE A 180 -13.57 -0.47 -22.60
CA PHE A 180 -14.32 0.48 -23.39
C PHE A 180 -13.58 0.68 -24.70
N VAL A 181 -13.97 -0.09 -25.72
CA VAL A 181 -13.34 0.01 -27.04
C VAL A 181 -14.10 1.06 -27.86
N PRO A 182 -13.49 2.21 -28.18
CA PRO A 182 -14.10 3.24 -29.01
C PRO A 182 -14.16 2.78 -30.47
N SER A 183 -15.06 1.85 -30.77
CA SER A 183 -15.18 1.20 -32.08
C SER A 183 -16.40 1.70 -32.87
N GLN A 184 -16.49 1.29 -34.14
CA GLN A 184 -17.66 1.55 -34.99
C GLN A 184 -18.91 0.82 -34.45
N VAL A 185 -20.03 1.52 -34.36
CA VAL A 185 -21.30 0.89 -33.97
C VAL A 185 -21.89 0.09 -35.14
N SER A 186 -22.72 -0.91 -34.83
CA SER A 186 -23.41 -1.64 -35.91
C SER A 186 -24.38 -0.74 -36.69
N ALA A 187 -24.63 -1.08 -37.95
CA ALA A 187 -25.69 -0.45 -38.75
C ALA A 187 -27.09 -0.58 -38.09
N ASP A 188 -27.24 -1.52 -37.17
CA ASP A 188 -28.46 -1.76 -36.43
C ASP A 188 -28.62 -0.92 -35.16
N ASN A 189 -27.56 -0.21 -34.74
CA ASN A 189 -27.52 0.62 -33.54
C ASN A 189 -28.58 1.75 -33.56
N SER A 190 -29.17 2.03 -32.40
CA SER A 190 -30.25 3.01 -32.23
C SER A 190 -29.80 4.44 -32.54
N TRP A 191 -28.56 4.80 -32.17
CA TRP A 191 -27.97 6.11 -32.46
C TRP A 191 -27.67 6.24 -33.96
N PHE A 192 -27.12 5.19 -34.58
CA PHE A 192 -26.78 5.23 -36.01
C PHE A 192 -28.00 5.35 -36.94
N LYS A 193 -29.12 4.71 -36.57
CA LYS A 193 -30.38 4.78 -37.35
C LYS A 193 -31.13 6.10 -37.21
N ASN A 194 -30.90 6.85 -36.14
CA ASN A 194 -31.66 8.04 -35.82
C ASN A 194 -30.97 9.29 -36.36
N ASP A 195 -31.66 10.02 -37.23
CA ASP A 195 -31.18 11.26 -37.85
C ASP A 195 -30.75 12.33 -36.83
N SER A 196 -31.28 12.29 -35.61
CA SER A 196 -30.96 13.24 -34.55
C SER A 196 -29.52 13.09 -34.01
N TYR A 197 -28.92 11.92 -34.18
CA TYR A 197 -27.56 11.62 -33.71
C TYR A 197 -26.56 11.51 -34.87
N LYS A 198 -26.90 12.02 -36.06
CA LYS A 198 -26.00 12.01 -37.23
C LYS A 198 -24.62 12.60 -36.94
N ASP A 199 -24.58 13.64 -36.12
CA ASP A 199 -23.35 14.36 -35.77
C ASP A 199 -22.45 13.58 -34.78
N PHE A 200 -22.94 12.47 -34.22
CA PHE A 200 -22.13 11.57 -33.39
C PHE A 200 -21.15 10.75 -34.21
N PHE A 201 -21.36 10.66 -35.53
CA PHE A 201 -20.58 9.82 -36.42
C PHE A 201 -19.80 10.64 -37.43
N ILE A 202 -18.62 10.15 -37.81
CA ILE A 202 -17.84 10.74 -38.89
C ILE A 202 -18.58 10.50 -40.23
N PRO A 203 -18.76 11.52 -41.09
CA PRO A 203 -19.44 11.32 -42.37
C PRO A 203 -18.74 10.28 -43.25
N ASN A 204 -19.51 9.35 -43.80
CA ASN A 204 -19.05 8.25 -44.67
C ASN A 204 -18.09 7.23 -44.02
N SER A 205 -17.96 7.21 -42.69
CA SER A 205 -17.09 6.25 -41.98
C SER A 205 -17.72 4.89 -41.70
N GLY A 206 -19.02 4.73 -41.98
CA GLY A 206 -19.73 3.47 -41.72
C GLY A 206 -20.10 3.23 -40.25
N GLY A 207 -20.10 4.27 -39.40
CA GLY A 207 -20.51 4.17 -37.99
C GLY A 207 -19.40 4.46 -36.99
N GLU A 208 -18.27 5.01 -37.44
CA GLU A 208 -17.18 5.47 -36.57
C GLU A 208 -17.59 6.74 -35.82
N PHE A 209 -17.32 6.76 -34.52
CA PHE A 209 -17.66 7.89 -33.66
C PHE A 209 -16.77 9.11 -33.89
N ASN A 210 -17.39 10.29 -33.78
CA ASN A 210 -16.73 11.58 -33.82
C ASN A 210 -16.46 12.08 -32.40
N PHE A 211 -15.32 11.68 -31.82
CA PHE A 211 -14.92 12.07 -30.46
C PHE A 211 -14.64 13.58 -30.29
N SER A 212 -14.58 14.34 -31.39
CA SER A 212 -14.55 15.81 -31.33
C SER A 212 -15.92 16.43 -30.99
N ASN A 213 -17.01 15.66 -31.04
CA ASN A 213 -18.36 16.13 -30.73
C ASN A 213 -18.64 16.04 -29.21
N PRO A 214 -18.87 17.17 -28.50
CA PRO A 214 -19.18 17.15 -27.07
C PRO A 214 -20.50 16.45 -26.72
N ASP A 215 -21.48 16.46 -27.62
CA ASP A 215 -22.78 15.80 -27.39
C ASP A 215 -22.64 14.27 -27.38
N LEU A 216 -21.74 13.73 -28.22
CA LEU A 216 -21.39 12.31 -28.17
C LEU A 216 -20.73 11.97 -26.82
N ILE A 217 -19.77 12.78 -26.37
CA ILE A 217 -19.08 12.55 -25.10
C ILE A 217 -20.07 12.57 -23.94
N SER A 218 -21.02 13.51 -23.94
CA SER A 218 -22.10 13.55 -22.95
C SER A 218 -22.96 12.29 -23.00
N ALA A 219 -23.39 11.86 -24.19
CA ALA A 219 -24.20 10.65 -24.34
C ALA A 219 -23.47 9.38 -23.89
N LEU A 220 -22.18 9.25 -24.22
CA LEU A 220 -21.34 8.15 -23.75
C LEU A 220 -21.18 8.18 -22.23
N THR A 221 -20.98 9.37 -21.65
CA THR A 221 -20.89 9.55 -20.19
C THR A 221 -22.18 9.08 -19.51
N ASP A 222 -23.33 9.43 -20.08
CA ASP A 222 -24.63 9.00 -19.56
C ASP A 222 -24.79 7.47 -19.67
N VAL A 223 -24.37 6.84 -20.77
CA VAL A 223 -24.37 5.38 -20.90
C VAL A 223 -23.45 4.73 -19.85
N LEU A 224 -22.22 5.21 -19.70
CA LEU A 224 -21.27 4.67 -18.73
C LEU A 224 -21.82 4.79 -17.30
N ARG A 225 -22.37 5.95 -16.94
CA ARG A 225 -22.93 6.18 -15.60
C ARG A 225 -24.21 5.37 -15.35
N ASP A 226 -25.19 5.51 -16.22
CA ASP A 226 -26.55 5.07 -15.96
C ASP A 226 -26.72 3.57 -16.23
N VAL A 227 -25.93 3.00 -17.16
CA VAL A 227 -25.97 1.57 -17.48
C VAL A 227 -24.91 0.78 -16.71
N TRP A 228 -23.65 1.20 -16.74
CA TRP A 228 -22.54 0.35 -16.28
C TRP A 228 -22.13 0.63 -14.83
N VAL A 229 -21.98 1.90 -14.45
CA VAL A 229 -21.69 2.28 -13.06
C VAL A 229 -22.84 1.88 -12.14
N SER A 230 -24.09 2.03 -12.59
CA SER A 230 -25.27 1.57 -11.83
C SER A 230 -25.27 0.04 -11.59
N LYS A 231 -24.74 -0.74 -12.54
CA LYS A 231 -24.54 -2.20 -12.43
C LYS A 231 -23.33 -2.60 -11.57
N GLY A 232 -22.51 -1.65 -11.15
CA GLY A 232 -21.36 -1.88 -10.25
C GLY A 232 -19.99 -1.89 -10.92
N VAL A 233 -19.91 -1.57 -12.21
CA VAL A 233 -18.62 -1.35 -12.90
C VAL A 233 -18.03 -0.03 -12.42
N LYS A 234 -16.75 -0.02 -12.07
CA LYS A 234 -16.07 1.16 -11.53
C LYS A 234 -15.08 1.77 -12.51
N ALA A 235 -14.42 0.97 -13.35
CA ALA A 235 -13.52 1.51 -14.36
C ALA A 235 -13.66 0.86 -15.73
N PHE A 236 -13.20 1.60 -16.73
CA PHE A 236 -13.25 1.30 -18.14
C PHE A 236 -11.83 1.43 -18.73
N LEU A 237 -11.26 0.32 -19.20
CA LEU A 237 -10.00 0.30 -19.91
C LEU A 237 -10.26 0.74 -21.36
N MET A 238 -9.88 1.97 -21.69
CA MET A 238 -9.97 2.48 -23.05
C MET A 238 -8.81 1.95 -23.88
N ALA A 239 -9.11 1.04 -24.80
CA ALA A 239 -8.15 0.54 -25.79
C ALA A 239 -7.88 1.61 -26.86
N ASN A 240 -6.64 1.67 -27.37
CA ASN A 240 -6.24 2.52 -28.50
C ASN A 240 -6.48 4.03 -28.32
N ALA A 241 -6.33 4.55 -27.10
CA ALA A 241 -6.43 5.99 -26.79
C ALA A 241 -5.19 6.80 -27.23
N ASP A 242 -4.64 6.49 -28.40
CA ASP A 242 -3.36 7.04 -28.86
C ASP A 242 -3.51 8.48 -29.37
N THR A 243 -4.70 8.85 -29.83
CA THR A 243 -5.00 10.17 -30.39
C THR A 243 -5.28 11.19 -29.29
N GLN A 244 -4.94 12.46 -29.54
CA GLN A 244 -5.25 13.55 -28.61
C GLN A 244 -6.76 13.68 -28.36
N GLU A 245 -7.58 13.46 -29.40
CA GLU A 245 -9.04 13.51 -29.30
C GLU A 245 -9.60 12.49 -28.29
N LEU A 246 -9.07 11.26 -28.29
CA LEU A 246 -9.48 10.23 -27.33
C LEU A 246 -9.01 10.56 -25.90
N ARG A 247 -7.82 11.18 -25.76
CA ARG A 247 -7.31 11.63 -24.45
C ARG A 247 -8.18 12.75 -23.88
N ASP A 248 -8.56 13.73 -24.71
CA ASP A 248 -9.44 14.83 -24.31
C ASP A 248 -10.86 14.32 -23.96
N ALA A 249 -11.37 13.35 -24.73
CA ALA A 249 -12.65 12.69 -24.44
C ALA A 249 -12.59 11.92 -23.11
N ARG A 250 -11.54 11.12 -22.89
CA ARG A 250 -11.28 10.43 -21.61
C ARG A 250 -11.28 11.41 -20.44
N ASP A 251 -10.54 12.51 -20.55
CA ASP A 251 -10.43 13.50 -19.48
C ASP A 251 -11.77 14.19 -19.17
N THR A 252 -12.56 14.44 -20.22
CA THR A 252 -13.91 15.00 -20.09
C THR A 252 -14.85 14.02 -19.39
N ILE A 253 -14.83 12.74 -19.77
CA ILE A 253 -15.63 11.69 -19.12
C ILE A 253 -15.22 11.52 -17.66
N ASN A 254 -13.92 11.46 -17.37
CA ASN A 254 -13.40 11.35 -16.00
C ASN A 254 -13.80 12.55 -15.13
N ALA A 255 -13.75 13.76 -15.68
CA ALA A 255 -14.21 14.95 -14.96
C ALA A 255 -15.71 14.90 -14.66
N ALA A 256 -16.52 14.37 -15.57
CA ALA A 256 -17.97 14.26 -15.42
C ALA A 256 -18.39 13.12 -14.47
N LEU A 257 -17.65 12.02 -14.40
CA LEU A 257 -17.92 10.87 -13.53
C LEU A 257 -17.25 10.96 -12.16
N LYS A 258 -16.53 12.04 -11.88
CA LYS A 258 -15.71 12.17 -10.67
C LYS A 258 -16.47 11.96 -9.36
N ASP A 259 -17.74 12.36 -9.31
CA ASP A 259 -18.57 12.24 -8.11
C ASP A 259 -19.08 10.81 -7.90
N GLU A 260 -19.21 10.02 -8.98
CA GLU A 260 -19.62 8.62 -8.97
C GLU A 260 -18.42 7.68 -8.83
N VAL A 261 -17.43 7.83 -9.71
CA VAL A 261 -16.18 7.06 -9.73
C VAL A 261 -15.00 7.92 -10.17
N ASP A 262 -14.05 8.11 -9.25
CA ASP A 262 -12.78 8.78 -9.54
C ASP A 262 -11.90 7.89 -10.43
N GLY A 263 -11.37 8.41 -11.54
CA GLY A 263 -10.55 7.61 -12.48
C GLY A 263 -11.34 6.54 -13.25
N ALA A 264 -12.58 6.86 -13.67
CA ALA A 264 -13.48 5.91 -14.33
C ALA A 264 -12.93 5.35 -15.65
N VAL A 265 -12.22 6.14 -16.45
CA VAL A 265 -11.68 5.73 -17.75
C VAL A 265 -10.17 5.84 -17.72
N VAL A 266 -9.51 4.70 -17.91
CA VAL A 266 -8.05 4.62 -17.94
C VAL A 266 -7.58 4.23 -19.33
N SER A 267 -6.40 4.69 -19.69
CA SER A 267 -5.75 4.44 -20.99
C SER A 267 -4.33 3.96 -20.74
N ASN A 268 -3.60 3.58 -21.80
CA ASN A 268 -2.21 3.11 -21.73
C ASN A 268 -2.07 1.69 -21.16
N VAL A 269 -2.82 0.76 -21.75
CA VAL A 269 -2.66 -0.68 -21.51
C VAL A 269 -1.61 -1.22 -22.47
N THR A 270 -0.55 -1.83 -21.94
CA THR A 270 0.49 -2.50 -22.71
C THR A 270 0.47 -3.98 -22.41
N ASP A 271 0.36 -4.81 -23.44
CA ASP A 271 0.39 -6.27 -23.29
C ASP A 271 1.82 -6.81 -23.39
N MET A 272 2.42 -7.05 -22.23
CA MET A 272 3.78 -7.57 -22.11
C MET A 272 3.91 -8.97 -22.71
N SER A 273 2.84 -9.77 -22.76
CA SER A 273 2.90 -11.10 -23.37
C SER A 273 3.17 -11.03 -24.87
N ASN A 274 2.83 -9.92 -25.54
CA ASN A 274 3.13 -9.70 -26.96
C ASN A 274 4.57 -9.26 -27.22
N GLU A 275 5.17 -8.53 -26.26
CA GLU A 275 6.57 -8.06 -26.32
C GLU A 275 7.58 -9.19 -26.14
N LEU A 276 7.17 -10.31 -25.54
CA LEU A 276 8.01 -11.48 -25.41
C LEU A 276 8.30 -12.12 -26.77
N VAL A 277 9.57 -12.46 -26.98
CA VAL A 277 10.08 -13.12 -28.20
C VAL A 277 11.07 -14.22 -27.85
N SER A 278 11.37 -15.11 -28.80
CA SER A 278 12.45 -16.08 -28.64
C SER A 278 13.78 -15.35 -28.48
N GLY A 279 14.54 -15.69 -27.43
CA GLY A 279 15.79 -14.99 -27.09
C GLY A 279 15.60 -13.75 -26.21
N PHE A 280 14.41 -13.54 -25.63
CA PHE A 280 14.17 -12.51 -24.63
C PHE A 280 15.20 -12.60 -23.49
N ASN A 281 15.78 -11.45 -23.13
CA ASN A 281 16.86 -11.35 -22.16
C ASN A 281 16.66 -10.15 -21.22
N ALA A 282 17.56 -9.99 -20.25
CA ALA A 282 17.48 -8.91 -19.25
C ALA A 282 17.61 -7.50 -19.86
N GLU A 283 18.43 -7.32 -20.90
CA GLU A 283 18.56 -6.02 -21.57
C GLU A 283 17.25 -5.60 -22.23
N MET A 284 16.61 -6.49 -22.97
CA MET A 284 15.29 -6.26 -23.58
C MET A 284 14.24 -5.95 -22.52
N PHE A 285 14.25 -6.69 -21.40
CA PHE A 285 13.30 -6.46 -20.32
C PHE A 285 13.52 -5.11 -19.63
N LYS A 286 14.78 -4.75 -19.34
CA LYS A 286 15.13 -3.45 -18.77
C LYS A 286 14.72 -2.31 -19.70
N ALA A 287 14.98 -2.44 -21.00
CA ALA A 287 14.58 -1.44 -21.99
C ALA A 287 13.06 -1.27 -22.06
N PHE A 288 12.32 -2.38 -22.01
CA PHE A 288 10.85 -2.35 -21.92
C PHE A 288 10.39 -1.57 -20.67
N LEU A 289 10.93 -1.91 -19.50
CA LEU A 289 10.55 -1.24 -18.25
C LEU A 289 10.90 0.26 -18.28
N ASP A 290 12.11 0.62 -18.69
CA ASP A 290 12.57 2.02 -18.76
C ASP A 290 11.68 2.87 -19.69
N GLY A 291 11.20 2.28 -20.80
CA GLY A 291 10.29 2.94 -21.74
C GLY A 291 8.86 3.16 -21.22
N HIS A 292 8.43 2.45 -20.18
CA HIS A 292 7.05 2.49 -19.67
C HIS A 292 6.90 3.03 -18.25
N VAL A 293 8.01 3.44 -17.60
CA VAL A 293 8.01 3.94 -16.21
C VAL A 293 7.62 5.43 -16.11
N SER A 294 7.74 6.21 -17.19
CA SER A 294 7.46 7.66 -17.15
C SER A 294 5.97 7.99 -17.03
N ASP A 295 5.12 7.22 -17.70
CA ASP A 295 3.67 7.35 -17.65
C ASP A 295 3.08 6.13 -16.93
N TRP A 296 1.93 6.30 -16.28
CA TRP A 296 1.28 5.16 -15.62
C TRP A 296 0.80 4.15 -16.67
N THR A 297 1.41 2.97 -16.67
CA THR A 297 1.12 1.89 -17.62
C THR A 297 0.36 0.76 -16.93
N TYR A 298 -0.64 0.22 -17.61
CA TYR A 298 -1.35 -0.98 -17.20
C TYR A 298 -0.75 -2.19 -17.93
N TYR A 299 0.06 -2.98 -17.22
CA TYR A 299 0.78 -4.11 -17.80
C TYR A 299 -0.10 -5.35 -17.86
N LYS A 300 -0.75 -5.59 -19.01
CA LYS A 300 -1.43 -6.87 -19.25
C LYS A 300 -0.37 -7.95 -19.44
N TYR A 301 -0.50 -9.03 -18.69
CA TYR A 301 0.42 -10.15 -18.76
C TYR A 301 -0.33 -11.47 -18.58
N ASN A 302 -0.11 -12.38 -19.51
CA ASN A 302 -0.62 -13.74 -19.52
C ASN A 302 0.56 -14.72 -19.39
N PRO A 303 0.79 -15.31 -18.20
CA PRO A 303 1.87 -16.27 -17.96
C PRO A 303 1.81 -17.48 -18.91
N LYS A 304 0.62 -18.01 -19.19
CA LYS A 304 0.44 -19.18 -20.06
C LYS A 304 0.82 -18.90 -21.51
N VAL A 305 0.50 -17.71 -22.01
CA VAL A 305 0.96 -17.28 -23.34
C VAL A 305 2.48 -17.06 -23.32
N ALA A 306 3.02 -16.51 -22.23
CA ALA A 306 4.45 -16.27 -22.07
C ALA A 306 5.27 -17.57 -22.04
N GLU A 307 4.77 -18.65 -21.41
CA GLU A 307 5.43 -19.97 -21.37
C GLU A 307 5.66 -20.58 -22.75
N SER A 308 4.89 -20.17 -23.77
CA SER A 308 5.12 -20.60 -25.16
C SER A 308 6.33 -19.92 -25.82
N LYS A 309 6.84 -18.83 -25.22
CA LYS A 309 7.86 -17.94 -25.79
C LYS A 309 9.15 -17.90 -24.98
N ILE A 310 9.05 -17.98 -23.66
CA ILE A 310 10.15 -17.93 -22.70
C ILE A 310 10.04 -19.09 -21.69
N THR A 311 11.11 -19.36 -20.93
CA THR A 311 11.10 -20.48 -19.98
C THR A 311 10.20 -20.19 -18.77
N PRO A 312 9.64 -21.21 -18.09
CA PRO A 312 8.78 -21.01 -16.91
C PRO A 312 9.46 -20.19 -15.80
N GLU A 313 10.78 -20.32 -15.67
CA GLU A 313 11.55 -19.54 -14.70
C GLU A 313 11.55 -18.06 -15.06
N MET A 314 11.76 -17.70 -16.33
CA MET A 314 11.66 -16.32 -16.79
C MET A 314 10.24 -15.77 -16.63
N VAL A 315 9.20 -16.58 -16.88
CA VAL A 315 7.80 -16.16 -16.71
C VAL A 315 7.54 -15.68 -15.28
N ARG A 316 8.07 -16.41 -14.29
CA ARG A 316 7.97 -16.04 -12.88
C ARG A 316 8.73 -14.75 -12.56
N LEU A 317 9.96 -14.60 -13.05
CA LEU A 317 10.77 -13.39 -12.83
C LEU A 317 10.12 -12.14 -13.44
N VAL A 318 9.53 -12.27 -14.63
CA VAL A 318 8.76 -11.20 -15.29
C VAL A 318 7.52 -10.88 -14.45
N THR A 319 6.77 -11.88 -14.01
CA THR A 319 5.60 -11.69 -13.13
C THR A 319 5.97 -10.93 -11.86
N MET A 320 7.02 -11.38 -11.16
CA MET A 320 7.53 -10.74 -9.95
C MET A 320 7.88 -9.27 -10.19
N SER A 321 8.57 -8.98 -11.30
CA SER A 321 9.00 -7.64 -11.64
C SER A 321 7.83 -6.72 -11.97
N LEU A 322 6.85 -7.18 -12.78
CA LEU A 322 5.67 -6.39 -13.14
C LEU A 322 4.82 -5.98 -11.93
N PHE A 323 4.81 -6.79 -10.87
CA PHE A 323 4.14 -6.45 -9.60
C PHE A 323 4.90 -5.41 -8.76
N LEU A 324 6.16 -5.12 -9.05
CA LEU A 324 7.01 -4.28 -8.21
C LEU A 324 7.49 -2.99 -8.90
N VAL A 325 7.24 -2.85 -10.21
CA VAL A 325 7.49 -1.63 -10.98
C VAL A 325 6.33 -0.61 -10.86
N PRO A 326 6.58 0.68 -11.15
CA PRO A 326 5.52 1.69 -11.31
C PRO A 326 4.55 1.31 -12.43
N GLY A 327 3.25 1.41 -12.15
CA GLY A 327 2.17 0.96 -13.04
C GLY A 327 1.27 -0.09 -12.38
N THR A 328 0.24 -0.53 -13.10
CA THR A 328 -0.74 -1.50 -12.60
C THR A 328 -0.62 -2.82 -13.35
N PRO A 329 -0.23 -3.93 -12.71
CA PRO A 329 -0.22 -5.24 -13.36
C PRO A 329 -1.66 -5.75 -13.52
N ILE A 330 -1.99 -6.21 -14.73
CA ILE A 330 -3.21 -6.95 -15.05
C ILE A 330 -2.79 -8.40 -15.33
N LEU A 331 -3.03 -9.28 -14.36
CA LEU A 331 -2.71 -10.71 -14.46
C LEU A 331 -3.85 -11.42 -15.18
N SER A 332 -3.55 -12.09 -16.30
CA SER A 332 -4.54 -12.75 -17.15
C SER A 332 -4.19 -14.20 -17.43
N GLY A 333 -5.17 -14.98 -17.90
CA GLY A 333 -4.98 -16.39 -18.22
C GLY A 333 -4.66 -17.26 -17.00
N VAL A 334 -5.13 -16.88 -15.81
CA VAL A 334 -4.98 -17.66 -14.58
C VAL A 334 -5.91 -18.87 -14.67
N ASP A 335 -5.35 -20.06 -14.87
CA ASP A 335 -6.08 -21.32 -14.81
C ASP A 335 -5.89 -22.03 -13.47
N LYS A 336 -6.54 -23.18 -13.30
CA LYS A 336 -6.51 -23.97 -12.06
C LYS A 336 -5.10 -24.40 -11.67
N ASP A 337 -4.27 -24.77 -12.65
CA ASP A 337 -2.92 -25.27 -12.42
C ASP A 337 -1.97 -24.13 -12.03
N TYR A 338 -2.09 -22.97 -12.69
CA TYR A 338 -1.36 -21.77 -12.35
C TYR A 338 -1.76 -21.26 -10.95
N LEU A 339 -3.06 -21.19 -10.66
CA LEU A 339 -3.57 -20.78 -9.35
C LEU A 339 -3.05 -21.71 -8.24
N ALA A 340 -3.10 -23.03 -8.45
CA ALA A 340 -2.62 -24.00 -7.47
C ALA A 340 -1.12 -23.87 -7.19
N SER A 341 -0.32 -23.59 -8.21
CA SER A 341 1.15 -23.52 -8.10
C SER A 341 1.69 -22.16 -7.65
N GLN A 342 1.06 -21.05 -8.03
CA GLN A 342 1.61 -19.69 -7.84
C GLN A 342 0.86 -18.84 -6.80
N LYS A 343 -0.28 -19.28 -6.26
CA LYS A 343 -1.12 -18.46 -5.36
C LYS A 343 -0.37 -17.80 -4.19
N GLU A 344 0.55 -18.52 -3.55
CA GLU A 344 1.26 -18.00 -2.38
C GLU A 344 2.21 -16.87 -2.75
N GLU A 345 2.92 -17.03 -3.86
CA GLU A 345 3.86 -16.02 -4.36
C GLU A 345 3.13 -14.79 -4.90
N ILE A 346 2.09 -14.98 -5.70
CA ILE A 346 1.26 -13.87 -6.20
C ILE A 346 0.63 -13.13 -5.02
N LYS A 347 0.16 -13.86 -3.99
CA LYS A 347 -0.37 -13.21 -2.78
C LYS A 347 0.68 -12.37 -2.07
N GLN A 348 1.90 -12.88 -1.89
CA GLN A 348 2.99 -12.10 -1.30
C GLN A 348 3.33 -10.86 -2.14
N LEU A 349 3.35 -10.99 -3.47
CA LEU A 349 3.58 -9.86 -4.37
C LEU A 349 2.47 -8.82 -4.29
N SER A 350 1.20 -9.24 -4.23
CA SER A 350 0.06 -8.34 -4.00
C SER A 350 0.18 -7.61 -2.64
N ASP A 351 0.59 -8.32 -1.59
CA ASP A 351 0.78 -7.73 -0.26
C ASP A 351 1.96 -6.71 -0.24
N ILE A 352 3.03 -6.95 -1.01
CA ILE A 352 4.15 -6.00 -1.21
C ILE A 352 3.70 -4.81 -2.09
N ARG A 353 2.90 -5.04 -3.14
CA ARG A 353 2.38 -3.98 -4.03
C ARG A 353 1.59 -2.92 -3.27
N MET A 354 0.96 -3.29 -2.16
CA MET A 354 0.18 -2.39 -1.32
C MET A 354 1.03 -1.41 -0.47
N LYS A 355 2.36 -1.58 -0.42
CA LYS A 355 3.28 -0.71 0.33
C LYS A 355 3.48 0.62 -0.40
N GLU A 356 3.53 1.72 0.35
CA GLU A 356 3.60 3.09 -0.21
C GLU A 356 4.79 3.30 -1.16
N SER A 357 5.97 2.76 -0.82
CA SER A 357 7.16 2.80 -1.68
C SER A 357 6.98 2.09 -3.03
N ILE A 358 6.16 1.03 -3.08
CA ILE A 358 5.85 0.33 -4.33
C ILE A 358 4.71 1.01 -5.10
N LYS A 359 3.78 1.66 -4.39
CA LYS A 359 2.72 2.45 -5.01
C LYS A 359 3.25 3.71 -5.70
N ILE A 360 3.97 4.56 -4.98
CA ILE A 360 4.35 5.92 -5.43
C ILE A 360 5.84 6.21 -5.29
N GLY A 361 6.63 5.29 -4.72
CA GLY A 361 8.07 5.51 -4.56
C GLY A 361 8.79 5.55 -5.90
N THR A 362 9.83 6.39 -5.97
CA THR A 362 10.67 6.54 -7.16
C THR A 362 11.39 5.24 -7.45
N MET A 363 11.32 4.80 -8.70
CA MET A 363 12.10 3.67 -9.20
C MET A 363 13.45 4.15 -9.72
N THR A 364 14.53 3.45 -9.38
CA THR A 364 15.85 3.71 -9.94
C THR A 364 16.54 2.39 -10.23
N PHE A 365 17.00 2.20 -11.45
CA PHE A 365 17.78 1.02 -11.83
C PHE A 365 19.19 1.08 -11.23
N VAL A 366 19.73 -0.09 -10.88
CA VAL A 366 21.14 -0.23 -10.54
C VAL A 366 21.97 -0.10 -11.81
N ASN A 367 23.05 0.69 -11.75
CA ASN A 367 24.03 0.77 -12.83
C ASN A 367 25.04 -0.38 -12.67
N SER A 368 24.64 -1.58 -13.12
CA SER A 368 25.45 -2.80 -13.03
C SER A 368 26.14 -3.11 -14.36
N THR A 369 27.29 -3.78 -14.29
CA THR A 369 27.96 -4.41 -15.44
C THR A 369 27.41 -5.80 -15.78
N GLU A 370 26.56 -6.36 -14.92
CA GLU A 370 25.89 -7.64 -15.15
C GLU A 370 24.74 -7.47 -16.14
N GLU A 371 24.99 -7.79 -17.42
CA GLU A 371 24.02 -7.62 -18.52
C GLU A 371 22.79 -8.54 -18.40
N ASP A 372 22.92 -9.65 -17.65
CA ASP A 372 21.87 -10.65 -17.46
C ASP A 372 20.94 -10.37 -16.27
N VAL A 373 21.13 -9.25 -15.57
CA VAL A 373 20.36 -8.92 -14.37
C VAL A 373 19.58 -7.63 -14.54
N VAL A 374 18.28 -7.68 -14.24
CA VAL A 374 17.47 -6.47 -14.06
C VAL A 374 17.37 -6.20 -12.56
N ALA A 375 17.95 -5.08 -12.11
CA ALA A 375 17.91 -4.68 -10.71
C ALA A 375 17.50 -3.21 -10.57
N PHE A 376 16.60 -2.95 -9.62
CA PHE A 376 16.08 -1.62 -9.32
C PHE A 376 15.69 -1.48 -7.84
N ALA A 377 15.65 -0.24 -7.34
CA ALA A 377 15.12 0.06 -6.02
C ALA A 377 13.90 0.99 -6.13
N ARG A 378 12.91 0.75 -5.27
CA ARG A 378 11.75 1.59 -5.04
C ARG A 378 11.93 2.31 -3.70
N VAL A 379 12.06 3.63 -3.75
CA VAL A 379 12.38 4.43 -2.56
C VAL A 379 11.38 5.57 -2.40
N LEU A 380 10.86 5.72 -1.18
CA LEU A 380 10.02 6.82 -0.77
C LEU A 380 10.47 7.30 0.61
N LYS A 381 10.52 8.62 0.79
CA LYS A 381 11.00 9.21 2.04
C LYS A 381 10.03 8.92 3.19
N GLY A 382 10.57 8.38 4.29
CA GLY A 382 9.80 8.11 5.51
C GLY A 382 9.10 6.75 5.56
N THR A 383 9.23 5.93 4.51
CA THR A 383 8.69 4.56 4.45
C THR A 383 9.82 3.57 4.18
N PRO A 384 9.65 2.27 4.50
CA PRO A 384 10.58 1.24 4.03
C PRO A 384 10.74 1.29 2.50
N GLY A 385 11.96 1.05 2.02
CA GLY A 385 12.27 0.90 0.60
C GLY A 385 12.40 -0.58 0.21
N TYR A 386 12.34 -0.86 -1.08
CA TYR A 386 12.44 -2.22 -1.61
C TYR A 386 13.48 -2.27 -2.73
N ALA A 387 14.45 -3.15 -2.60
CA ALA A 387 15.44 -3.47 -3.62
C ALA A 387 15.03 -4.78 -4.29
N VAL A 388 14.93 -4.76 -5.62
CA VAL A 388 14.47 -5.89 -6.43
C VAL A 388 15.57 -6.23 -7.42
N ALA A 389 15.94 -7.50 -7.52
CA ALA A 389 16.80 -7.99 -8.59
C ALA A 389 16.29 -9.33 -9.13
N VAL A 390 16.39 -9.49 -10.45
CA VAL A 390 16.10 -10.74 -11.16
C VAL A 390 17.27 -11.09 -12.06
N ASN A 391 17.85 -12.28 -11.84
CA ASN A 391 18.87 -12.84 -12.72
C ASN A 391 18.19 -13.70 -13.78
N MET A 392 18.27 -13.26 -15.04
CA MET A 392 17.65 -13.96 -16.17
C MET A 392 18.62 -14.91 -16.87
N ASN A 393 19.85 -15.09 -16.34
CA ASN A 393 20.80 -16.07 -16.85
C ASN A 393 20.44 -17.49 -16.33
N SER A 394 20.64 -18.50 -17.18
CA SER A 394 20.37 -19.90 -16.88
C SER A 394 21.52 -20.63 -16.17
N VAL A 395 22.72 -20.06 -16.14
CA VAL A 395 23.94 -20.73 -15.66
C VAL A 395 24.74 -19.88 -14.68
N ASN A 396 24.88 -18.59 -14.96
CA ASN A 396 25.80 -17.73 -14.21
C ASN A 396 25.12 -17.14 -12.98
N ASN A 397 25.85 -17.15 -11.86
CA ASN A 397 25.49 -16.37 -10.69
C ASN A 397 25.85 -14.89 -10.93
N ALA A 398 25.11 -14.00 -10.31
CA ALA A 398 25.37 -12.57 -10.37
C ALA A 398 25.44 -11.97 -8.96
N THR A 399 26.13 -10.84 -8.83
CA THR A 399 26.19 -10.08 -7.58
C THR A 399 25.90 -8.61 -7.86
N ILE A 400 24.95 -8.03 -7.13
CA ILE A 400 24.47 -6.67 -7.37
C ILE A 400 24.72 -5.79 -6.14
N ASP A 401 25.21 -4.58 -6.39
CA ASP A 401 25.40 -3.54 -5.38
C ASP A 401 24.33 -2.44 -5.52
N PHE A 402 23.35 -2.47 -4.62
CA PHE A 402 22.28 -1.47 -4.54
C PHE A 402 22.71 -0.18 -3.84
N THR A 403 23.83 -0.15 -3.13
CA THR A 403 24.31 1.07 -2.43
C THR A 403 24.75 2.17 -3.38
N THR A 404 24.86 1.84 -4.68
CA THR A 404 25.03 2.79 -5.78
C THR A 404 23.81 3.72 -5.95
N ILE A 405 22.62 3.30 -5.49
CA ILE A 405 21.39 4.10 -5.55
C ILE A 405 21.29 4.97 -4.30
N LYS A 406 21.04 6.27 -4.51
CA LYS A 406 20.88 7.23 -3.41
C LYS A 406 19.72 6.84 -2.50
N GLY A 407 19.99 6.78 -1.19
CA GLY A 407 18.99 6.48 -0.17
C GLY A 407 18.85 5.00 0.16
N VAL A 408 19.59 4.11 -0.51
CA VAL A 408 19.69 2.71 -0.13
C VAL A 408 20.72 2.56 1.00
N ASP A 409 20.33 1.91 2.09
CA ASP A 409 21.23 1.63 3.23
C ASP A 409 22.01 0.32 3.01
N ALA A 410 22.98 0.03 3.88
CA ALA A 410 23.90 -1.09 3.71
C ALA A 410 23.26 -2.47 3.89
N SER A 411 22.08 -2.57 4.52
CA SER A 411 21.44 -3.86 4.80
C SER A 411 19.93 -3.81 4.79
N GLY A 412 19.31 -4.94 4.48
CA GLY A 412 17.86 -5.11 4.50
C GLY A 412 17.47 -6.56 4.80
N ASP A 413 16.18 -6.78 5.00
CA ASP A 413 15.60 -8.10 5.26
C ASP A 413 14.95 -8.63 3.97
N VAL A 414 15.21 -9.89 3.64
CA VAL A 414 14.64 -10.50 2.44
C VAL A 414 13.15 -10.74 2.67
N SER A 415 12.32 -10.10 1.82
CA SER A 415 10.86 -10.20 1.89
C SER A 415 10.29 -11.27 0.96
N LEU A 416 10.96 -11.53 -0.17
CA LEU A 416 10.54 -12.53 -1.14
C LEU A 416 11.74 -13.07 -1.93
N GLU A 417 11.72 -14.38 -2.17
CA GLU A 417 12.69 -15.08 -3.02
C GLU A 417 11.94 -15.90 -4.06
N ALA A 418 12.20 -15.60 -5.32
CA ALA A 418 11.69 -16.32 -6.48
C ALA A 418 12.79 -17.26 -7.01
N ASN A 419 12.89 -18.48 -6.48
CA ASN A 419 13.79 -19.52 -6.97
C ASN A 419 13.00 -20.75 -7.43
N TYR A 420 13.19 -21.17 -8.69
CA TYR A 420 12.46 -22.28 -9.31
C TYR A 420 12.89 -23.67 -8.82
N GLN A 421 14.11 -23.80 -8.30
CA GLN A 421 14.69 -25.11 -7.95
C GLN A 421 14.37 -25.61 -6.54
N GLU A 422 13.70 -24.82 -5.70
CA GLU A 422 13.40 -25.18 -4.31
C GLU A 422 11.89 -25.24 -4.06
N ASP A 423 11.45 -26.32 -3.41
CA ASP A 423 10.08 -26.48 -2.92
C ASP A 423 9.78 -25.33 -1.92
N PRO A 424 8.67 -24.59 -2.08
CA PRO A 424 8.26 -23.54 -1.14
C PRO A 424 8.31 -23.96 0.34
N ALA A 425 8.10 -25.26 0.63
CA ALA A 425 8.11 -25.80 1.98
C ALA A 425 9.51 -25.91 2.63
N ASP A 426 10.60 -25.84 1.86
CA ASP A 426 11.99 -26.01 2.34
C ASP A 426 12.77 -24.68 2.41
N LYS A 427 12.10 -23.55 2.12
CA LYS A 427 12.70 -22.21 2.18
C LYS A 427 12.98 -21.77 3.62
N SER A 428 14.22 -21.93 4.07
CA SER A 428 14.72 -21.14 5.20
C SER A 428 14.85 -19.67 4.75
N PRO A 429 14.26 -18.68 5.45
CA PRO A 429 14.40 -17.28 5.05
C PRO A 429 15.89 -16.90 5.01
N ARG A 430 16.39 -16.31 3.92
CA ARG A 430 17.78 -15.80 3.87
C ARG A 430 18.04 -14.67 4.88
N GLY A 431 17.00 -14.20 5.58
CA GLY A 431 17.10 -13.26 6.69
C GLY A 431 17.67 -11.93 6.23
N LYS A 432 18.60 -11.38 7.01
CA LYS A 432 19.20 -10.08 6.73
C LYS A 432 20.32 -10.21 5.69
N GLN A 433 20.25 -9.42 4.63
CA GLN A 433 21.23 -9.37 3.53
C GLN A 433 21.97 -8.04 3.48
N SER A 434 23.20 -8.07 2.98
CA SER A 434 23.99 -6.87 2.67
C SER A 434 23.61 -6.35 1.30
N LEU A 435 23.12 -5.11 1.22
CA LEU A 435 22.71 -4.50 -0.04
C LEU A 435 23.90 -4.05 -0.92
N SER A 436 25.11 -4.10 -0.37
CA SER A 436 26.35 -3.87 -1.11
C SER A 436 26.78 -5.07 -1.97
N SER A 437 26.23 -6.26 -1.71
CA SER A 437 26.66 -7.50 -2.36
C SER A 437 25.52 -8.52 -2.27
N VAL A 438 24.44 -8.26 -3.01
CA VAL A 438 23.31 -9.19 -3.10
C VAL A 438 23.63 -10.27 -4.12
N HIS A 439 23.72 -11.52 -3.67
CA HIS A 439 24.00 -12.66 -4.53
C HIS A 439 22.71 -13.25 -5.11
N LEU A 440 22.73 -13.53 -6.42
CA LEU A 440 21.65 -14.17 -7.16
C LEU A 440 22.19 -15.40 -7.89
N GLY A 441 21.55 -16.55 -7.68
CA GLY A 441 21.73 -17.75 -8.49
C GLY A 441 21.09 -17.63 -9.87
N PRO A 442 21.22 -18.66 -10.72
CA PRO A 442 20.61 -18.68 -12.04
C PRO A 442 19.09 -18.72 -11.91
N TYR A 443 18.40 -17.93 -12.73
CA TYR A 443 16.95 -17.76 -12.66
C TYR A 443 16.39 -17.45 -11.27
N GLU A 444 17.15 -16.71 -10.46
CA GLU A 444 16.74 -16.29 -9.13
C GLU A 444 16.26 -14.83 -9.14
N GLY A 445 15.14 -14.59 -8.46
CA GLY A 445 14.64 -13.27 -8.14
C GLY A 445 14.65 -13.05 -6.63
N ILE A 446 14.96 -11.83 -6.19
CA ILE A 446 14.96 -11.46 -4.77
C ILE A 446 14.35 -10.08 -4.57
N VAL A 447 13.63 -9.93 -3.46
CA VAL A 447 13.10 -8.67 -2.96
C VAL A 447 13.62 -8.46 -1.55
N VAL A 448 14.34 -7.36 -1.33
CA VAL A 448 14.92 -7.00 -0.04
C VAL A 448 14.28 -5.70 0.45
N GLN A 449 13.63 -5.74 1.60
CA GLN A 449 13.11 -4.56 2.27
C GLN A 449 14.21 -3.90 3.10
N PHE A 450 14.35 -2.58 3.01
CA PHE A 450 15.34 -1.82 3.78
C PHE A 450 14.77 -0.51 4.30
N VAL A 451 15.51 0.15 5.19
CA VAL A 451 15.15 1.48 5.71
C VAL A 451 15.93 2.53 4.93
N PRO A 452 15.28 3.39 4.13
CA PRO A 452 15.99 4.37 3.33
C PRO A 452 16.66 5.46 4.17
N SER A 453 17.83 5.92 3.73
CA SER A 453 18.61 7.01 4.33
C SER A 453 18.46 8.32 3.54
N LEU A 454 17.22 8.79 3.35
CA LEU A 454 16.85 9.93 2.49
C LEU A 454 16.54 11.27 3.18
#